data_AF-A0A3N4J7B4-F1
#
_entry.id   AF-A0A3N4J7B4-F1
#
_cell.length_a   1.000
_cell.length_b   1.000
_cell.length_c   1.000
_cell.angle_alpha   90.00
_cell.angle_beta   90.00
_cell.angle_gamma   90.00
#
_symmetry.space_group_name_H-M   'P 1'
#
loop_
_entity.id
_entity.type
_entity.pdbx_description
1 polymer ?
#
loop_
_entity_poly.entity_id
_entity_poly.type
_entity_poly.pdbx_seq_one_letter_code
_entity_poly.pdbx_strand_id
1 'polypeptide(L)'
;MVFKQGFDVNAGYSDELTALHLAMVRYKDQPCPEKLLDLFIDRALADDTQDHTGCTALHEAITHNASLRIVKKLLQEDLYLDIMDNDDNTPLHLAAETLNPEVTKLLL
;
A
#
# COMPACT_ATOMS: atom_id res chain seq x y z
N MET A 1 -19.53 -1.70 20.95
CA MET A 1 -19.12 -3.11 21.17
C MET A 1 -20.00 -3.93 20.25
N VAL A 2 -19.51 -4.64 19.22
CA VAL A 2 -18.71 -5.87 19.31
C VAL A 2 -18.01 -6.11 17.94
N PHE A 3 -16.67 -6.15 17.89
CA PHE A 3 -15.96 -6.88 16.83
C PHE A 3 -15.36 -8.12 17.49
N LYS A 4 -16.09 -9.23 17.35
CA LYS A 4 -15.72 -10.56 17.81
C LYS A 4 -16.00 -11.51 16.66
N GLN A 5 -15.24 -11.37 15.58
CA GLN A 5 -14.98 -12.48 14.68
C GLN A 5 -13.53 -12.39 14.26
N GLY A 6 -12.83 -13.52 14.43
CA GLY A 6 -11.44 -13.69 14.10
C GLY A 6 -11.22 -13.27 12.66
N PHE A 7 -10.46 -12.18 12.50
CA PHE A 7 -9.73 -11.94 11.28
C PHE A 7 -8.67 -13.03 11.25
N ASP A 8 -8.94 -14.10 10.53
CA ASP A 8 -7.98 -15.17 10.32
C ASP A 8 -6.93 -14.61 9.35
N VAL A 9 -5.89 -13.98 9.93
CA VAL A 9 -4.73 -13.42 9.21
C VAL A 9 -3.94 -14.49 8.45
N ASN A 10 -4.33 -15.76 8.58
CA ASN A 10 -3.68 -16.93 7.99
C ASN A 10 -4.58 -17.74 7.05
N ALA A 11 -5.81 -17.29 6.77
CA ALA A 11 -6.64 -17.92 5.74
C ALA A 11 -5.97 -17.65 4.38
N GLY A 12 -5.31 -18.67 3.83
CA GLY A 12 -4.44 -18.59 2.66
C GLY A 12 -5.01 -17.71 1.55
N TYR A 13 -4.53 -16.46 1.51
CA TYR A 13 -4.60 -15.66 0.31
C TYR A 13 -3.59 -16.26 -0.64
N SER A 14 -4.09 -16.81 -1.73
CA SER A 14 -3.30 -17.37 -2.82
C SER A 14 -2.45 -16.34 -3.56
N ASP A 15 -2.49 -15.06 -3.15
CA ASP A 15 -1.72 -13.98 -3.72
C ASP A 15 -1.07 -13.19 -2.58
N GLU A 16 0.24 -13.01 -2.68
CA GLU A 16 1.16 -12.53 -1.66
C GLU A 16 0.86 -11.09 -1.15
N LEU A 17 -0.15 -10.40 -1.68
CA LEU A 17 -0.39 -8.97 -1.42
C LEU A 17 -1.85 -8.54 -1.11
N THR A 18 -2.74 -9.41 -0.62
CA THR A 18 -4.18 -9.04 -0.56
C THR A 18 -4.57 -8.14 0.63
N ALA A 19 -3.81 -8.11 1.72
CA ALA A 19 -4.25 -7.45 2.96
C ALA A 19 -4.22 -5.91 2.89
N LEU A 20 -3.13 -5.33 2.35
CA LEU A 20 -3.02 -3.88 2.19
C LEU A 20 -3.91 -3.37 1.05
N HIS A 21 -3.99 -4.11 -0.07
CA HIS A 21 -4.86 -3.79 -1.20
C HIS A 21 -6.33 -3.72 -0.74
N LEU A 22 -6.81 -4.73 0.00
CA LEU A 22 -8.16 -4.71 0.57
C LEU A 22 -8.36 -3.55 1.55
N ALA A 23 -7.34 -3.18 2.32
CA ALA A 23 -7.43 -2.03 3.21
C ALA A 23 -7.57 -0.71 2.43
N MET A 24 -6.80 -0.52 1.36
CA MET A 24 -6.90 0.67 0.52
C MET A 24 -8.25 0.78 -0.17
N VAL A 25 -8.76 -0.32 -0.75
CA VAL A 25 -10.07 -0.36 -1.41
C VAL A 25 -11.20 -0.13 -0.41
N ARG A 26 -11.15 -0.78 0.76
CA ARG A 26 -12.26 -0.76 1.73
C ARG A 26 -12.32 0.53 2.55
N TYR A 27 -11.18 1.16 2.80
CA TYR A 27 -11.06 2.37 3.61
C TYR A 27 -10.69 3.61 2.80
N LYS A 28 -10.89 3.58 1.47
CA LYS A 28 -10.71 4.76 0.62
C LYS A 28 -11.58 5.95 1.07
N ASP A 29 -12.84 5.67 1.38
CA ASP A 29 -13.85 6.68 1.76
C ASP A 29 -14.26 6.59 3.24
N GLN A 30 -13.57 5.77 4.04
CA GLN A 30 -13.88 5.56 5.45
C GLN A 30 -12.61 5.54 6.30
N PRO A 31 -12.64 6.02 7.55
CA PRO A 31 -11.48 5.96 8.43
C PRO A 31 -11.06 4.51 8.68
N CYS A 32 -9.87 4.13 8.21
CA CYS A 32 -9.23 2.87 8.58
C CYS A 32 -8.80 2.91 10.05
N PRO A 33 -9.00 1.82 10.82
CA PRO A 33 -8.41 1.70 12.14
C PRO A 33 -6.88 1.73 12.02
N GLU A 34 -6.22 2.69 12.66
CA GLU A 34 -4.78 2.94 12.52
C GLU A 34 -3.95 1.67 12.79
N LYS A 35 -4.27 0.93 13.85
CA LYS A 35 -3.61 -0.33 14.18
C LYS A 35 -3.75 -1.43 13.13
N LEU A 36 -4.84 -1.43 12.38
CA LEU A 36 -5.06 -2.43 11.32
C LEU A 36 -4.20 -2.10 10.11
N LEU A 37 -4.15 -0.81 9.76
CA LEU A 37 -3.32 -0.28 8.69
C LEU A 37 -1.84 -0.50 8.97
N ASP A 38 -1.40 -0.24 10.21
CA ASP A 38 -0.02 -0.46 10.65
C ASP A 38 0.39 -1.93 10.49
N LEU A 39 -0.48 -2.85 10.90
CA LEU A 39 -0.21 -4.29 10.81
C LEU A 39 -0.11 -4.78 9.36
N PHE A 40 -0.87 -4.17 8.44
CA PHE A 40 -0.78 -4.48 7.01
C PHE A 40 0.43 -3.84 6.34
N ILE A 41 0.77 -2.61 6.73
CA ILE A 41 1.95 -1.91 6.26
C ILE A 41 3.21 -2.67 6.71
N ASP A 42 3.35 -3.00 7.99
CA ASP A 42 4.51 -3.75 8.53
C ASP A 42 4.73 -5.10 7.81
N ARG A 43 3.65 -5.74 7.36
CA ARG A 43 3.73 -7.00 6.63
C ARG A 43 4.08 -6.83 5.15
N ALA A 44 3.63 -5.74 4.52
CA ALA A 44 3.94 -5.43 3.12
C ALA A 44 5.35 -4.85 2.95
N LEU A 45 5.85 -4.15 3.97
CA LEU A 45 7.19 -3.56 4.02
C LEU A 45 8.31 -4.59 4.15
N ALA A 46 8.01 -5.79 4.64
CA ALA A 46 9.02 -6.78 4.98
C ALA A 46 9.67 -7.45 3.76
N ASP A 47 9.16 -7.26 2.54
CA ASP A 47 9.48 -8.15 1.42
C ASP A 47 9.54 -7.48 0.03
N ASP A 48 9.36 -6.14 -0.08
CA ASP A 48 9.29 -5.41 -1.37
C ASP A 48 8.44 -6.13 -2.45
N THR A 49 7.45 -6.89 -2.00
CA THR A 49 6.76 -7.86 -2.84
C THR A 49 5.93 -7.15 -3.88
N GLN A 50 6.09 -7.62 -5.11
CA GLN A 50 5.27 -7.22 -6.23
C GLN A 50 4.05 -8.15 -6.31
N ASP A 51 2.88 -7.59 -6.59
CA ASP A 51 1.70 -8.38 -6.90
C ASP A 51 1.78 -8.98 -8.33
N HIS A 52 0.68 -9.59 -8.79
CA HIS A 52 0.61 -10.16 -10.15
C HIS A 52 0.71 -9.11 -11.28
N THR A 53 0.59 -7.81 -10.96
CA THR A 53 0.78 -6.69 -11.88
C THR A 53 2.18 -6.07 -11.79
N GLY A 54 3.07 -6.61 -10.95
CA GLY A 54 4.36 -5.99 -10.68
C GLY A 54 4.27 -4.84 -9.67
N CYS A 55 3.09 -4.54 -9.13
CA CYS A 55 2.91 -3.41 -8.23
C CYS A 55 3.39 -3.76 -6.82
N THR A 56 4.23 -2.90 -6.25
CA THR A 56 4.54 -2.91 -4.82
C THR A 56 3.43 -2.23 -4.02
N ALA A 57 3.47 -2.40 -2.69
CA ALA A 57 2.61 -1.68 -1.76
C ALA A 57 2.58 -0.14 -1.98
N LEU A 58 3.69 0.42 -2.45
CA LEU A 58 3.80 1.85 -2.72
C LEU A 58 3.13 2.25 -4.04
N HIS A 59 3.22 1.42 -5.09
CA HIS A 59 2.46 1.65 -6.33
C HIS A 59 0.96 1.74 -6.02
N GLU A 60 0.45 0.76 -5.27
CA GLU A 60 -0.95 0.68 -4.89
C GLU A 60 -1.41 1.88 -4.04
N ALA A 61 -0.58 2.31 -3.08
CA ALA A 61 -0.86 3.48 -2.26
C ALA A 61 -1.07 4.74 -3.11
N ILE A 62 -0.25 4.89 -4.16
CA ILE A 62 -0.28 6.05 -5.04
C ILE A 62 -1.47 5.95 -5.99
N THR A 63 -1.66 4.81 -6.66
CA THR A 63 -2.78 4.54 -7.59
C THR A 63 -4.13 4.73 -6.93
N HIS A 64 -4.28 4.33 -5.66
CA HIS A 64 -5.52 4.49 -4.92
C HIS A 64 -5.65 5.82 -4.17
N ASN A 65 -4.70 6.74 -4.37
CA ASN A 65 -4.68 8.07 -3.75
C ASN A 65 -4.79 7.99 -2.22
N ALA A 66 -4.04 7.06 -1.62
CA ALA A 66 -4.00 6.83 -0.20
C ALA A 66 -3.56 8.10 0.56
N SER A 67 -3.95 8.20 1.83
CA SER A 67 -3.56 9.35 2.65
C SER A 67 -2.04 9.52 2.70
N LEU A 68 -1.56 10.77 2.75
CA LEU A 68 -0.13 11.08 2.87
C LEU A 68 0.53 10.37 4.08
N ARG A 69 -0.24 10.04 5.11
CA ARG A 69 0.25 9.27 6.26
C ARG A 69 0.66 7.85 5.86
N ILE A 70 -0.13 7.17 5.02
CA ILE A 70 0.16 5.82 4.54
C ILE A 70 1.42 5.86 3.69
N VAL A 71 1.48 6.79 2.74
CA VAL A 71 2.64 6.97 1.86
C VAL A 71 3.90 7.23 2.70
N LYS A 72 3.84 8.14 3.69
CA LYS A 72 4.97 8.40 4.60
C LYS A 72 5.40 7.18 5.39
N LYS A 73 4.47 6.35 5.86
CA LYS A 73 4.80 5.12 6.58
C LYS A 73 5.47 4.09 5.69
N LEU A 74 4.99 3.93 4.46
CA LEU A 74 5.63 3.05 3.48
C LEU A 74 7.06 3.55 3.17
N LEU A 75 7.25 4.86 3.05
CA LEU A 75 8.57 5.47 2.83
C LEU A 75 9.50 5.51 4.05
N GLN A 76 9.02 5.12 5.24
CA GLN A 76 9.85 5.11 6.45
C GLN A 76 10.74 3.88 6.55
N GLU A 77 10.48 2.86 5.74
CA GLU A 77 11.31 1.66 5.64
C GLU A 77 12.24 1.72 4.43
N ASP A 78 13.25 0.85 4.40
CA ASP A 78 14.22 0.66 3.32
C ASP A 78 13.57 0.02 2.06
N LEU A 79 12.42 0.54 1.61
CA LEU A 79 11.77 0.11 0.38
C LEU A 79 12.56 0.52 -0.86
N TYR A 80 12.60 -0.34 -1.87
CA TYR A 80 13.13 0.01 -3.18
C TYR A 80 12.10 0.84 -3.97
N LEU A 81 12.39 2.13 -4.14
CA LEU A 81 11.53 3.08 -4.86
C LEU A 81 11.70 3.05 -6.38
N ASP A 82 12.61 2.22 -6.88
CA ASP A 82 12.94 2.03 -8.29
C ASP A 82 12.37 0.73 -8.87
N ILE A 83 11.65 -0.07 -8.07
CA ILE A 83 10.90 -1.21 -8.57
C ILE A 83 9.88 -0.73 -9.59
N MET A 84 9.82 -1.41 -10.74
CA MET A 84 8.87 -1.12 -11.80
C MET A 84 7.73 -2.14 -11.78
N ASP A 85 6.51 -1.68 -12.03
CA ASP A 85 5.38 -2.54 -12.34
C ASP A 85 5.51 -3.16 -13.75
N ASN A 86 4.53 -3.98 -14.14
CA ASN A 86 4.52 -4.65 -15.45
C ASN A 86 4.37 -3.68 -16.64
N ASP A 87 4.03 -2.42 -16.39
CA ASP A 87 3.94 -1.34 -17.38
C ASP A 87 5.21 -0.45 -17.38
N ASP A 88 6.29 -0.94 -16.76
CA ASP A 88 7.58 -0.24 -16.58
C ASP A 88 7.47 1.06 -15.76
N ASN A 89 6.41 1.24 -14.97
CA ASN A 89 6.23 2.42 -14.12
C ASN A 89 6.85 2.16 -12.76
N THR A 90 7.62 3.13 -12.27
CA THR A 90 8.02 3.19 -10.85
C THR A 90 6.94 3.92 -10.03
N PRO A 91 6.99 3.86 -8.69
CA PRO A 91 6.10 4.66 -7.85
C PRO A 91 6.13 6.14 -8.19
N LEU A 92 7.29 6.68 -8.59
CA LEU A 92 7.42 8.08 -9.00
C LEU A 92 6.70 8.38 -10.33
N HIS A 93 6.72 7.45 -11.29
CA HIS A 93 5.96 7.60 -12.54
C HIS A 93 4.46 7.71 -12.23
N LEU A 94 3.93 6.79 -11.43
CA LEU A 94 2.52 6.84 -11.00
C LEU A 94 2.20 8.12 -10.22
N ALA A 95 3.11 8.56 -9.34
CA ALA A 95 2.92 9.78 -8.55
C ALA A 95 2.83 11.04 -9.40
N ALA A 96 3.52 11.09 -10.54
CA ALA A 96 3.44 12.19 -11.49
C ALA A 96 2.08 12.25 -12.20
N GLU A 97 1.39 11.12 -12.33
CA GLU A 97 0.04 11.03 -12.92
C GLU A 97 -1.07 11.35 -11.91
N THR A 98 -0.77 11.32 -10.60
CA THR A 98 -1.75 11.69 -9.57
C THR A 98 -1.97 13.20 -9.48
N LEU A 99 -3.17 13.60 -9.04
CA LEU A 99 -3.49 15.00 -8.71
C LEU A 99 -2.94 15.42 -7.33
N ASN A 100 -2.05 14.64 -6.72
CA ASN A 100 -1.54 14.87 -5.38
C ASN A 100 -0.05 15.24 -5.40
N PRO A 101 0.29 16.52 -5.62
CA PRO A 101 1.68 16.96 -5.72
C PRO A 101 2.49 16.75 -4.43
N GLU A 102 1.82 16.58 -3.29
CA GLU A 102 2.48 16.26 -2.03
C GLU A 102 3.02 14.83 -2.01
N VAL A 103 2.38 13.88 -2.71
CA VAL A 103 2.91 12.51 -2.87
C VAL A 103 4.16 12.52 -3.75
N THR A 104 4.13 13.25 -4.87
CA THR A 104 5.29 13.41 -5.75
C THR A 104 6.49 14.01 -5.00
N LYS A 105 6.26 15.01 -4.14
CA LYS A 105 7.32 15.62 -3.31
C LYS A 105 7.92 14.67 -2.28
N LEU A 106 7.18 13.64 -1.83
CA LEU A 106 7.70 12.66 -0.88
C LEU A 106 8.61 11.61 -1.53
N LEU A 107 8.53 11.48 -2.86
CA LEU A 107 9.26 10.48 -3.66
C LEU A 107 10.46 11.08 -4.40
N LEU A 108 10.71 12.40 -4.24
CA LEU A 108 11.86 13.16 -4.77
C LEU A 108 12.92 13.35 -3.69
#